data_AF-A0A534B0T7-F1
#
_entry.id   AF-A0A534B0T7-F1
#
_cell.length_a   1.000
_cell.length_b   1.000
_cell.length_c   1.000
_cell.angle_alpha   90.00
_cell.angle_beta   90.00
_cell.angle_gamma   90.00
#
_symmetry.space_group_name_H-M   'P 1'
#
loop_
_entity.id
_entity.type
_entity.pdbx_description
1 polymer ?
#
loop_
_entity_poly.entity_id
_entity_poly.type
_entity_poly.pdbx_seq_one_letter_code
_entity_poly.pdbx_strand_id
1 'polypeptide(L)'
;ELEDAAGVLLELQSCRRTFPQHYIRLVAFDATRGVESIVMSFIVNRPSREPGFGLIRQEGQGRNIRYTLHGYVTDRPEGERGE
;
A
#
# COMPACT_ATOMS: atom_id res chain seq x y z
N GLU A 1 -2.18 6.24 -25.92
CA GLU A 1 -1.33 5.22 -25.26
C GLU A 1 -0.19 5.93 -24.58
N LEU A 2 0.32 5.36 -23.48
CA LEU A 2 1.59 5.78 -22.92
C LEU A 2 2.64 4.84 -23.52
N GLU A 3 3.15 5.23 -24.68
CA GLU A 3 4.03 4.37 -25.50
C GLU A 3 5.45 4.29 -24.92
N ASP A 4 5.82 5.26 -24.07
CA ASP A 4 7.16 5.38 -23.51
C ASP A 4 7.23 4.98 -22.03
N ALA A 5 7.90 3.86 -21.76
CA ALA A 5 8.20 3.40 -20.41
C ALA A 5 9.03 4.43 -19.62
N ALA A 6 9.83 5.27 -20.29
CA ALA A 6 10.63 6.29 -19.61
C ALA A 6 9.75 7.36 -18.94
N GLY A 7 8.59 7.70 -19.52
CA GLY A 7 7.63 8.61 -18.90
C GLY A 7 7.09 8.07 -17.57
N VAL A 8 6.75 6.78 -17.51
CA VAL A 8 6.32 6.13 -16.25
C VAL A 8 7.45 6.14 -15.21
N LEU A 9 8.67 5.83 -15.64
CA LEU A 9 9.81 5.76 -14.74
C LEU A 9 10.20 7.14 -14.19
N LEU A 10 10.03 8.21 -14.97
CA LEU A 10 10.27 9.58 -14.53
C LEU A 10 9.30 9.96 -13.39
N GLU A 11 8.01 9.74 -13.58
CA GLU A 11 7.00 10.02 -12.55
C GLU A 11 7.21 9.15 -11.30
N LEU A 12 7.56 7.87 -11.49
CA LEU A 12 7.90 6.98 -10.39
C LEU A 12 9.09 7.50 -9.58
N GLN A 13 10.15 7.95 -10.23
CA GLN A 13 11.32 8.52 -9.54
C GLN A 13 10.96 9.79 -8.77
N SER A 14 10.17 10.68 -9.36
CA SER A 14 9.64 11.87 -8.69
C SER A 14 8.81 11.52 -7.46
N CYS A 15 7.90 10.55 -7.59
CA CYS A 15 7.06 10.06 -6.49
C CYS A 15 7.91 9.49 -5.34
N ARG A 16 8.90 8.65 -5.65
CA ARG A 16 9.82 8.07 -4.65
C ARG A 16 10.65 9.14 -3.93
N ARG A 17 11.05 10.19 -4.63
CA ARG A 17 11.81 11.30 -4.03
C ARG A 17 10.96 12.13 -3.08
N THR A 18 9.69 12.38 -3.43
CA THR A 18 8.76 13.13 -2.59
C THR A 18 8.27 12.33 -1.38
N PHE A 19 8.06 11.02 -1.55
CA PHE A 19 7.50 10.13 -0.52
C PHE A 19 8.42 8.93 -0.21
N PRO A 20 9.65 9.16 0.27
CA PRO A 20 10.65 8.10 0.41
C PRO A 20 10.26 7.04 1.44
N GLN A 21 9.52 7.42 2.49
CA GLN A 21 9.08 6.54 3.57
C GLN A 21 7.65 5.99 3.38
N HIS A 22 7.14 6.01 2.16
CA HIS A 22 5.80 5.49 1.86
C HIS A 22 5.86 4.21 1.07
N TYR A 23 4.83 3.39 1.24
CA TYR A 23 4.53 2.34 0.28
C TYR A 23 4.07 2.97 -1.03
N ILE A 24 4.77 2.65 -2.13
CA ILE A 24 4.36 3.03 -3.48
C ILE A 24 4.13 1.75 -4.27
N ARG A 25 2.97 1.65 -4.92
CA ARG A 25 2.62 0.52 -5.81
C ARG A 25 2.43 1.01 -7.23
N LEU A 26 2.94 0.25 -8.19
CA LEU A 26 2.64 0.42 -9.60
C LEU A 26 1.49 -0.53 -9.97
N VAL A 27 0.51 -0.01 -10.72
CA VAL A 27 -0.67 -0.78 -11.15
C VAL A 27 -0.82 -0.69 -12.66
N ALA A 28 -1.26 -1.78 -13.28
CA ALA A 28 -1.68 -1.80 -14.68
C ALA A 28 -3.16 -2.21 -14.75
N PHE A 29 -3.97 -1.38 -15.41
CA PHE A 29 -5.39 -1.59 -15.61
C PHE A 29 -5.64 -1.98 -17.06
N ASP A 30 -6.45 -3.01 -17.27
CA ASP A 30 -6.90 -3.44 -18.60
C ASP A 30 -8.38 -3.05 -18.76
N ALA A 31 -8.63 -2.16 -19.74
CA ALA A 31 -9.97 -1.65 -20.05
C ALA A 31 -10.73 -2.51 -21.07
N THR A 32 -10.17 -3.65 -21.51
CA THR A 32 -10.85 -4.57 -22.42
C THR A 32 -12.13 -5.08 -21.78
N ARG A 33 -13.25 -5.00 -22.52
CA ARG A 33 -14.57 -5.46 -22.06
C ARG A 33 -14.48 -6.89 -21.53
N GLY A 34 -14.97 -7.10 -20.31
CA GLY A 34 -14.89 -8.40 -19.61
C GLY A 34 -13.66 -8.56 -18.72
N VAL A 35 -12.66 -7.67 -18.81
CA VAL A 35 -11.58 -7.54 -17.82
C VAL A 35 -11.88 -6.35 -16.90
N GLU A 36 -11.85 -5.12 -17.44
CA GLU A 36 -12.23 -3.87 -16.76
C GLU A 36 -11.66 -3.76 -15.33
N SER A 37 -10.41 -4.21 -15.14
CA SER A 37 -9.80 -4.39 -13.81
C SER A 37 -8.27 -4.29 -13.84
N ILE A 38 -7.68 -4.28 -12.64
CA ILE A 38 -6.24 -4.32 -12.45
C ILE A 38 -5.74 -5.73 -12.76
N VAL A 39 -4.85 -5.84 -13.76
CA VAL A 39 -4.25 -7.11 -14.17
C VAL A 39 -2.84 -7.31 -13.58
N MET A 40 -2.22 -6.24 -13.08
CA MET A 40 -0.91 -6.28 -12.42
C MET A 40 -0.81 -5.21 -11.33
N SER A 41 -0.27 -5.58 -10.16
CA SER A 41 -0.02 -4.65 -9.05
C SER A 41 1.18 -5.12 -8.24
N PHE A 42 2.24 -4.30 -8.16
CA PHE A 42 3.44 -4.63 -7.39
C PHE A 42 4.02 -3.41 -6.67
N ILE A 43 4.76 -3.66 -5.59
CA ILE A 43 5.38 -2.62 -4.76
C ILE A 43 6.70 -2.17 -5.39
N VAL A 44 6.89 -0.86 -5.47
CA VAL A 44 8.07 -0.20 -6.06
C VAL A 44 8.81 0.71 -5.06
N ASN A 45 8.24 0.92 -3.88
CA ASN A 45 8.91 1.56 -2.74
C ASN A 45 8.36 1.01 -1.43
N ARG A 46 9.23 0.86 -0.42
CA ARG A 46 8.87 0.46 0.95
C ARG A 46 9.53 1.42 1.93
N PRO A 47 8.89 1.75 3.06
CA PRO A 47 9.56 2.43 4.16
C PRO A 47 10.79 1.61 4.63
N SER A 48 11.81 2.27 5.15
CA SER A 48 13.03 1.60 5.62
C SER A 48 12.77 0.65 6.81
N ARG A 49 11.75 0.95 7.61
CA ARG A 49 11.32 0.15 8.76
C ARG A 49 9.82 -0.09 8.70
N GLU A 50 9.43 -1.35 8.85
CA GLU A 50 8.02 -1.76 8.93
C GLU A 50 7.76 -2.44 10.29
N PRO A 51 7.17 -1.73 11.27
CA PRO A 51 6.83 -2.28 12.58
C PRO A 51 5.83 -3.45 12.55
N GLY A 52 5.04 -3.59 11.48
CA GLY A 52 4.03 -4.64 11.32
C GLY A 52 2.67 -4.28 11.93
N PHE A 53 1.97 -5.29 12.44
CA PHE A 53 0.58 -5.20 12.87
C PHE A 53 0.35 -5.87 14.23
N GLY A 54 -0.52 -5.26 15.04
CA GLY A 54 -1.14 -5.88 16.20
C GLY A 54 -2.45 -6.59 15.83
N LEU A 55 -2.76 -7.68 16.54
CA LEU A 55 -4.04 -8.39 16.42
C LEU A 55 -4.82 -8.27 17.72
N ILE A 56 -5.86 -7.45 17.70
CA ILE A 56 -6.78 -7.30 18.83
C ILE A 56 -7.81 -8.42 18.75
N ARG A 57 -8.02 -9.11 19.87
CA ARG A 57 -8.97 -10.22 20.01
C ARG A 57 -10.02 -9.84 21.03
N GLN A 58 -11.20 -9.47 20.57
CA GLN A 58 -12.33 -9.14 21.44
C GLN A 58 -13.22 -10.37 21.62
N GLU A 59 -13.45 -10.76 22.88
CA GLU A 59 -14.35 -11.86 23.21
C GLU A 59 -15.81 -11.50 22.84
N GLY A 60 -16.47 -12.40 22.13
CA GLY A 60 -17.89 -12.34 21.80
C GLY A 60 -18.68 -13.41 22.56
N GLN A 61 -19.93 -13.66 22.14
CA GLN A 61 -20.76 -14.68 22.77
C GLN A 61 -20.15 -16.09 22.60
N GLY A 62 -20.05 -16.83 23.69
CA GLY A 62 -19.49 -18.18 23.70
C GLY A 62 -17.99 -18.18 23.45
N ARG A 63 -17.53 -18.88 22.41
CA ARG A 63 -16.11 -18.94 22.00
C ARG A 63 -15.80 -18.07 20.77
N ASN A 64 -16.71 -17.19 20.40
CA ASN A 64 -16.49 -16.29 19.27
C ASN A 64 -15.45 -15.22 19.63
N ILE A 65 -14.54 -14.93 18.69
CA ILE A 65 -13.58 -13.83 18.81
C ILE A 65 -13.78 -12.89 17.62
N ARG A 66 -13.92 -11.60 17.90
CA ARG A 66 -13.91 -10.53 16.90
C ARG A 66 -12.48 -10.01 16.78
N TYR A 67 -11.93 -10.08 15.58
CA TYR A 67 -10.54 -9.70 15.30
C TYR A 67 -10.46 -8.31 14.68
N THR A 68 -9.56 -7.49 15.20
CA THR A 68 -9.15 -6.23 14.57
C THR A 68 -7.66 -6.29 14.27
N LEU A 69 -7.30 -6.14 13.00
CA LEU A 69 -5.92 -5.96 12.57
C LEU A 69 -5.59 -4.46 12.61
N HIS A 70 -4.54 -4.09 13.35
CA HIS A 70 -4.15 -2.70 13.53
C HIS A 70 -2.68 -2.51 13.17
N GLY A 71 -2.36 -1.62 12.23
CA GLY A 71 -0.97 -1.35 11.88
C GLY A 71 -0.33 -0.47 12.95
N TYR A 72 0.81 -0.87 13.55
CA TYR A 72 1.47 -0.08 14.60
C TYR A 72 1.84 1.33 14.14
N VAL A 73 2.13 1.48 12.85
CA VAL A 73 2.43 2.78 12.23
C VAL A 73 1.21 3.73 12.29
N THR A 74 0.00 3.20 12.34
CA THR A 74 -1.24 4.01 12.33
C THR A 74 -1.57 4.66 13.67
N ASP A 75 -0.84 4.31 14.75
CA ASP A 75 -0.91 5.00 16.04
C ASP A 75 -0.38 6.45 15.96
N ARG A 76 0.47 6.73 14.97
CA ARG A 76 0.98 8.08 14.70
C ARG A 76 0.15 8.78 13.61
N PRO A 77 0.07 10.13 13.61
CA PRO A 77 -0.48 10.90 12.50
C PRO A 77 0.28 10.63 11.20
N GLU A 78 -0.37 10.79 10.04
CA GLU A 78 0.16 10.39 8.72
C GLU A 78 1.59 10.92 8.44
N GLY A 79 1.88 12.17 8.79
CA GLY A 79 3.20 12.77 8.59
C GLY A 79 4.34 12.21 9.45
N GLU A 80 4.02 11.45 10.51
CA GLU A 80 4.98 10.91 11.49
C GLU A 80 5.16 9.38 11.36
N ARG A 81 4.57 8.77 10.33
CA ARG A 81 4.50 7.32 10.10
C ARG A 81 5.79 6.68 9.57
N GLY A 82 6.81 7.49 9.25
CA GLY A 82 8.02 7.05 8.55
C GLY A 82 9.34 7.50 9.18
N GLU A 83 9.32 7.98 10.43
CA GLU A 83 10.53 8.32 11.21
C GLU A 83 11.27 7.08 11.72
#